data_AF-A0A818BZS4-F1
#
_entry.id   AF-A0A818BZS4-F1
#
_cell.length_a   1.000
_cell.length_b   1.000
_cell.length_c   1.000
_cell.angle_alpha   90.00
_cell.angle_beta   90.00
_cell.angle_gamma   90.00
#
_symmetry.space_group_name_H-M   'P 1'
#
loop_
_entity.id
_entity.type
_entity.pdbx_description
1 polymer ?
#
loop_
_entity_poly.entity_id
_entity_poly.type
_entity_poly.pdbx_seq_one_letter_code
_entity_poly.pdbx_strand_id
1 'polypeptide(L)'
;MLYQEVYRLWQIHQKTNRSIRSLVAQSLYKNKPQLLALISRVIQHRTLLQTIIDRSQLLEREKFLSNDLALILVYDQVFGTHVRGKFKGMLKRNQSSIDQCIQTLLNEQNLSSITELAELTSIKQPISTEIPRYVRINLLKTTRKKLRLNLKELSFRKIKNV
;
A
#
# COMPACT_ATOMS: atom_id res chain seq x y z
N MET A 1 9.78 7.74 14.17
CA MET A 1 8.33 7.40 14.18
C MET A 1 7.97 6.82 12.81
N LEU A 2 7.10 5.79 12.72
CA LEU A 2 6.81 5.07 11.46
C LEU A 2 6.50 6.01 10.28
N TYR A 3 5.48 6.86 10.42
CA TYR A 3 5.04 7.75 9.33
C TYR A 3 6.09 8.78 8.91
N GLN A 4 6.91 9.26 9.84
CA GLN A 4 8.00 10.18 9.51
C GLN A 4 9.09 9.49 8.69
N GLU A 5 9.40 8.24 8.99
CA GLU A 5 10.40 7.49 8.24
C GLU A 5 9.89 7.14 6.84
N VAL A 6 8.62 6.74 6.73
CA VAL A 6 7.94 6.53 5.44
C VAL A 6 7.97 7.81 4.60
N TYR A 7 7.59 8.95 5.20
CA TYR A 7 7.64 10.25 4.53
C TYR A 7 9.05 10.63 4.08
N ARG A 8 10.06 10.42 4.94
CA ARG A 8 11.47 10.67 4.61
C ARG A 8 11.91 9.85 3.40
N LEU A 9 11.62 8.56 3.39
CA LEU A 9 12.01 7.65 2.31
C LEU A 9 11.26 7.96 1.00
N TRP A 10 10.00 8.36 1.10
CA TRP A 10 9.20 8.85 -0.02
C TRP A 10 9.82 10.08 -0.68
N GLN A 11 10.23 11.07 0.13
CA GLN A 11 10.89 12.28 -0.35
C GLN A 11 12.23 11.96 -1.04
N ILE A 12 13.03 11.05 -0.46
CA ILE A 12 14.30 10.63 -1.07
C ILE A 12 14.04 9.90 -2.39
N HIS A 13 13.03 9.02 -2.44
CA HIS A 13 12.64 8.32 -3.67
C HIS A 13 12.30 9.31 -4.78
N GLN A 14 11.43 10.30 -4.51
CA GLN A 14 11.05 11.32 -5.51
C GLN A 14 12.24 12.15 -5.99
N LYS A 15 13.17 12.51 -5.10
CA LYS A 15 14.34 13.33 -5.46
C LYS A 15 15.41 12.57 -6.23
N THR A 16 15.60 11.28 -5.93
CA THR A 16 16.76 10.51 -6.41
C THR A 16 16.40 9.38 -7.37
N ASN A 17 15.12 9.08 -7.56
CA ASN A 17 14.61 7.91 -8.29
C ASN A 17 15.24 6.58 -7.88
N ARG A 18 15.79 6.50 -6.66
CA ARG A 18 16.35 5.26 -6.10
C ARG A 18 15.24 4.30 -5.74
N SER A 19 15.44 3.00 -5.97
CA SER A 19 14.43 2.00 -5.63
C SER A 19 14.05 2.03 -4.14
N ILE A 20 12.75 1.96 -3.87
CA ILE A 20 12.20 1.99 -2.52
C ILE A 20 12.76 0.83 -1.68
N ARG A 21 12.87 -0.37 -2.27
CA ARG A 21 13.45 -1.53 -1.59
C ARG A 21 14.86 -1.27 -1.07
N SER A 22 15.71 -0.61 -1.87
CA SER A 22 17.07 -0.23 -1.44
C SER A 22 17.03 0.79 -0.30
N LEU A 23 16.16 1.79 -0.40
CA LEU A 23 16.02 2.83 0.63
C LEU A 23 15.53 2.24 1.96
N VAL A 24 14.56 1.32 1.92
CA VAL A 24 14.08 0.60 3.12
C VAL A 24 15.17 -0.28 3.71
N ALA A 25 15.96 -0.95 2.87
CA ALA A 25 17.07 -1.78 3.34
C ALA A 25 18.12 -0.98 4.13
N GLN A 26 18.37 0.26 3.73
CA GLN A 26 19.30 1.20 4.38
C GLN A 26 18.68 1.94 5.59
N SER A 27 17.38 1.85 5.80
CA SER A 27 16.72 2.51 6.93
C SER A 27 17.09 1.87 8.27
N LEU A 28 17.17 2.71 9.32
CA LEU A 28 17.43 2.29 10.71
C LEU A 28 16.17 1.78 11.42
N TYR A 29 15.02 1.76 10.74
CA TYR A 29 13.76 1.35 11.34
C TYR A 29 13.72 -0.17 11.53
N LYS A 30 13.35 -0.61 12.74
CA LYS A 30 13.34 -2.03 13.13
C LYS A 30 12.49 -2.90 12.19
N ASN A 31 11.27 -2.46 11.88
CA ASN A 31 10.32 -3.23 11.08
C ASN A 31 10.36 -2.82 9.60
N LYS A 32 11.41 -3.22 8.89
CA LYS A 32 11.56 -2.99 7.44
C LYS A 32 10.38 -3.52 6.60
N PRO A 33 9.82 -4.73 6.86
CA PRO A 33 8.69 -5.23 6.08
C PRO A 33 7.45 -4.36 6.19
N GLN A 34 7.16 -3.86 7.39
CA GLN A 34 6.03 -2.96 7.63
C GLN A 34 6.16 -1.66 6.84
N LEU A 35 7.37 -1.10 6.82
CA LEU A 35 7.64 0.15 6.12
C LEU A 35 7.54 -0.03 4.60
N LEU A 36 8.09 -1.12 4.06
CA LEU A 36 7.97 -1.44 2.64
C LEU A 36 6.52 -1.68 2.23
N ALA A 37 5.75 -2.43 3.04
CA ALA A 37 4.35 -2.69 2.78
C ALA A 37 3.54 -1.40 2.74
N LEU A 38 3.71 -0.53 3.75
CA LEU A 38 2.99 0.74 3.81
C LEU A 38 3.29 1.62 2.59
N ILE A 39 4.57 1.81 2.24
CA ILE A 39 4.93 2.60 1.05
C ILE A 39 4.34 1.99 -0.22
N SER A 40 4.49 0.69 -0.42
CA SER A 40 4.05 0.02 -1.65
C SER A 40 2.53 0.15 -1.84
N ARG A 41 1.76 0.02 -0.76
CA ARG A 41 0.30 0.15 -0.81
C ARG A 41 -0.15 1.60 -1.03
N VAL A 42 0.55 2.58 -0.46
CA VAL A 42 0.28 4.01 -0.74
C VAL A 42 0.51 4.34 -2.22
N ILE A 43 1.55 3.77 -2.85
CA ILE A 43 1.79 3.93 -4.30
C ILE A 43 0.65 3.32 -5.11
N GLN A 44 0.28 2.09 -4.77
CA GLN A 44 -0.76 1.34 -5.46
C GLN A 44 -2.11 2.08 -5.45
N HIS A 45 -2.47 2.68 -4.31
CA HIS A 45 -3.76 3.35 -4.14
C HIS A 45 -3.67 4.88 -4.27
N ARG A 46 -2.58 5.42 -4.82
CA ARG A 46 -2.32 6.87 -4.82
C ARG A 46 -3.45 7.69 -5.42
N THR A 47 -4.05 7.22 -6.52
CA THR A 47 -5.13 7.91 -7.22
C THR A 47 -6.38 8.03 -6.35
N LEU A 48 -6.85 6.91 -5.79
CA LEU A 48 -7.98 6.87 -4.86
C LEU A 48 -7.71 7.74 -3.63
N LEU A 49 -6.53 7.60 -3.02
CA LEU A 49 -6.19 8.38 -1.82
C LEU A 49 -6.16 9.89 -2.11
N GLN A 50 -5.66 10.30 -3.27
CA GLN A 50 -5.69 11.70 -3.68
C GLN A 50 -7.13 12.22 -3.82
N THR A 51 -8.02 11.45 -4.47
CA THR A 51 -9.42 11.85 -4.60
C THR A 51 -10.13 12.02 -3.25
N ILE A 52 -9.80 11.16 -2.27
CA ILE A 52 -10.33 11.29 -0.90
C ILE A 52 -9.79 12.56 -0.24
N ILE A 53 -8.49 12.83 -0.36
CA ILE A 53 -7.86 14.02 0.24
C ILE A 53 -8.47 15.30 -0.32
N ASP A 54 -8.63 15.36 -1.64
CA ASP A 54 -9.14 16.55 -2.33
C ASP A 54 -10.61 16.81 -1.97
N ARG A 55 -11.47 15.77 -2.01
CA ARG A 55 -12.90 15.89 -1.67
C ARG A 55 -13.16 16.10 -0.18
N SER A 56 -12.32 15.57 0.70
CA SER A 56 -12.44 15.79 2.15
C SER A 56 -11.88 17.14 2.61
N GLN A 57 -11.26 17.92 1.72
CA GLN A 57 -10.63 19.21 2.02
C GLN A 57 -9.65 19.13 3.21
N LEU A 58 -9.00 17.97 3.38
CA LEU A 58 -8.19 17.68 4.56
C LEU A 58 -6.99 18.63 4.66
N LEU A 59 -6.38 18.96 3.53
CA LEU A 59 -5.24 19.89 3.46
C LEU A 59 -5.64 21.35 3.71
N GLU A 60 -6.90 21.72 3.47
CA GLU A 60 -7.39 23.07 3.74
C GLU A 60 -7.58 23.29 5.25
N ARG A 61 -8.08 22.26 5.94
CA ARG A 61 -8.30 22.27 7.39
C ARG A 61 -7.01 22.15 8.18
N GLU A 62 -6.08 21.32 7.71
CA GLU A 62 -4.83 21.00 8.42
C GLU A 62 -3.62 21.47 7.60
N LYS A 63 -3.40 22.80 7.59
CA LYS A 63 -2.35 23.47 6.79
C LYS A 63 -0.91 23.02 7.09
N PHE A 64 -0.66 22.37 8.23
CA PHE A 64 0.65 21.83 8.57
C PHE A 64 0.98 20.52 7.85
N LEU A 65 -0.01 19.90 7.20
CA LEU A 65 0.13 18.59 6.58
C LEU A 65 0.55 18.74 5.11
N SER A 66 1.63 18.05 4.72
CA SER A 66 1.99 17.93 3.31
C SER A 66 1.13 16.86 2.61
N ASN A 67 0.89 17.02 1.32
CA ASN A 67 0.08 16.08 0.53
C ASN A 67 0.61 14.62 0.63
N ASP A 68 1.93 14.45 0.53
CA ASP A 68 2.56 13.13 0.67
C ASP A 68 2.34 12.50 2.05
N LEU A 69 2.36 13.30 3.11
CA LEU A 69 2.08 12.81 4.46
C LEU A 69 0.58 12.49 4.62
N ALA A 70 -0.30 13.28 4.02
CA ALA A 70 -1.73 13.02 4.00
C ALA A 70 -2.05 11.69 3.32
N LEU A 71 -1.44 11.38 2.16
CA LEU A 71 -1.60 10.09 1.47
C LEU A 71 -1.30 8.90 2.38
N ILE A 72 -0.18 8.97 3.10
CA ILE A 72 0.25 7.91 4.02
C ILE A 72 -0.74 7.73 5.18
N LEU A 73 -1.19 8.85 5.76
CA LEU A 73 -2.07 8.86 6.92
C LEU A 73 -3.50 8.41 6.57
N VAL A 74 -4.04 8.89 5.45
CA VAL A 74 -5.37 8.49 4.97
C VAL A 74 -5.37 7.01 4.61
N TYR A 75 -4.31 6.50 3.98
CA TYR A 75 -4.21 5.06 3.70
C TYR A 75 -4.34 4.20 4.96
N ASP A 76 -3.60 4.54 6.02
CA ASP A 76 -3.61 3.77 7.28
C ASP A 76 -4.88 3.99 8.11
N GLN A 77 -5.64 5.07 7.84
CA GLN A 77 -6.96 5.29 8.41
C GLN A 77 -8.05 4.47 7.70
N VAL A 78 -7.95 4.32 6.37
CA VAL A 78 -8.96 3.65 5.54
C VAL A 78 -8.77 2.13 5.48
N PHE A 79 -7.52 1.69 5.26
CA PHE A 79 -7.19 0.27 5.07
C PHE A 79 -6.41 -0.32 6.25
N GLY A 80 -5.82 0.53 7.08
CA GLY A 80 -5.08 0.12 8.26
C GLY A 80 -5.99 -0.11 9.45
N THR A 81 -5.38 -0.46 10.59
CA THR A 81 -6.14 -0.60 11.82
C THR A 81 -6.64 0.76 12.28
N HIS A 82 -5.74 1.75 12.43
CA HIS A 82 -5.96 3.13 12.89
C HIS A 82 -4.59 3.83 12.94
N VAL A 83 -4.56 5.13 12.70
CA VAL A 83 -3.32 5.91 12.82
C VAL A 83 -2.85 6.05 14.26
N ARG A 84 -1.54 5.87 14.47
CA ARG A 84 -0.88 5.90 15.78
C ARG A 84 -0.09 7.19 16.03
N GLY A 85 0.06 7.53 17.31
CA GLY A 85 0.91 8.64 17.75
C GLY A 85 0.31 10.02 17.45
N LYS A 86 1.19 10.99 17.13
CA LYS A 86 0.88 12.43 17.10
C LYS A 86 -0.25 12.84 16.14
N PHE A 87 -0.50 12.05 15.08
CA PHE A 87 -1.50 12.38 14.06
C PHE A 87 -2.91 11.85 14.38
N LYS A 88 -3.05 11.03 15.43
CA LYS A 88 -4.34 10.41 15.79
C LYS A 88 -5.41 11.44 16.13
N GLY A 89 -5.05 12.50 16.88
CA GLY A 89 -6.00 13.54 17.26
C GLY A 89 -6.55 14.32 16.07
N MET A 90 -5.67 14.64 15.11
CA MET A 90 -6.05 15.34 13.88
C MET A 90 -6.97 14.49 13.01
N LEU A 91 -6.63 13.22 12.77
CA LEU A 91 -7.49 12.34 11.98
C LEU A 91 -8.85 12.09 12.62
N LYS A 92 -8.92 11.97 13.95
CA LYS A 92 -10.20 11.84 14.65
C LYS A 92 -11.13 13.03 14.40
N ARG A 93 -10.61 14.25 14.36
CA ARG A 93 -11.43 15.45 14.07
C ARG A 93 -11.98 15.45 12.65
N ASN A 94 -11.20 14.96 11.69
CA ASN A 94 -11.58 14.93 10.28
C ASN A 94 -12.22 13.60 9.85
N GLN A 95 -12.39 12.65 10.78
CA GLN A 95 -12.86 11.30 10.48
C GLN A 95 -14.25 11.31 9.83
N SER A 96 -15.19 12.09 10.37
CA SER A 96 -16.53 12.23 9.80
C SER A 96 -16.51 12.71 8.35
N SER A 97 -15.62 13.64 8.03
CA SER A 97 -15.46 14.20 6.69
C SER A 97 -14.88 13.19 5.71
N ILE A 98 -13.91 12.38 6.16
CA ILE A 98 -13.31 11.30 5.37
C ILE A 98 -14.36 10.22 5.12
N ASP A 99 -15.10 9.81 6.16
CA ASP A 99 -16.13 8.78 6.06
C ASP A 99 -17.26 9.22 5.13
N GLN A 100 -17.71 10.47 5.22
CA GLN A 100 -18.70 11.04 4.29
C GLN A 100 -18.20 11.03 2.84
N CYS A 101 -16.95 11.44 2.61
CA CYS A 101 -16.35 11.41 1.28
C CYS A 101 -16.27 9.98 0.71
N ILE A 102 -15.98 9.00 1.57
CA ILE A 102 -15.95 7.60 1.15
C ILE A 102 -17.35 7.14 0.77
N GLN A 103 -18.36 7.44 1.57
CA GLN A 103 -19.75 7.08 1.28
C GLN A 103 -20.25 7.72 -0.02
N THR A 104 -19.91 8.98 -0.28
CA THR A 104 -20.28 9.62 -1.55
C THR A 104 -19.60 8.95 -2.75
N LEU A 105 -18.31 8.61 -2.62
CA LEU A 105 -17.58 7.87 -3.66
C LEU A 105 -18.16 6.47 -3.91
N LEU A 106 -18.56 5.75 -2.86
CA LEU A 106 -19.19 4.44 -2.98
C LEU A 106 -20.55 4.53 -3.68
N ASN A 107 -21.37 5.52 -3.31
CA ASN A 107 -22.67 5.75 -3.92
C ASN A 107 -22.56 6.13 -5.40
N GLU A 108 -21.60 7.00 -5.76
CA GLU A 108 -21.35 7.38 -7.16
C GLU A 108 -20.96 6.19 -8.05
N GLN A 109 -20.27 5.21 -7.47
CA GLN A 109 -19.82 4.01 -8.19
C GLN A 109 -20.74 2.80 -7.97
N ASN A 110 -21.83 2.95 -7.22
CA ASN A 110 -22.74 1.87 -6.80
C ASN A 110 -22.02 0.68 -6.16
N LEU A 111 -21.04 0.94 -5.29
CA LEU A 111 -20.25 -0.08 -4.63
C LEU A 111 -20.61 -0.23 -3.16
N SER A 112 -20.42 -1.43 -2.63
CA SER A 112 -20.72 -1.75 -1.23
C SER A 112 -19.49 -1.58 -0.33
N SER A 113 -18.28 -1.74 -0.89
CA SER A 113 -17.04 -1.73 -0.13
C SER A 113 -15.96 -0.84 -0.73
N ILE A 114 -15.17 -0.24 0.16
CA ILE A 114 -13.96 0.53 -0.19
C ILE A 114 -12.93 -0.37 -0.88
N THR A 115 -12.90 -1.66 -0.56
CA THR A 115 -12.01 -2.61 -1.23
C THR A 115 -12.35 -2.75 -2.72
N GLU A 116 -13.64 -2.78 -3.08
CA GLU A 116 -14.10 -2.82 -4.47
C GLU A 116 -13.74 -1.51 -5.19
N LEU A 117 -13.92 -0.37 -4.52
CA LEU A 117 -13.49 0.94 -5.04
C LEU A 117 -11.98 0.97 -5.30
N ALA A 118 -11.20 0.38 -4.39
CA ALA A 118 -9.76 0.26 -4.52
C ALA A 118 -9.35 -0.65 -5.68
N GLU A 119 -10.08 -1.73 -5.92
CA GLU A 119 -9.87 -2.62 -7.06
C GLU A 119 -10.21 -1.93 -8.38
N LEU A 120 -11.35 -1.25 -8.50
CA LEU A 120 -11.71 -0.51 -9.72
C LEU A 120 -10.71 0.58 -10.08
N THR A 121 -10.22 1.32 -9.08
CA THR A 121 -9.19 2.35 -9.29
C THR A 121 -7.82 1.75 -9.55
N SER A 122 -7.53 0.57 -8.99
CA SER A 122 -6.29 -0.17 -9.24
C SER A 122 -6.30 -0.88 -10.59
N ILE A 123 -7.43 -1.28 -11.16
CA ILE A 123 -7.51 -1.95 -12.48
C ILE A 123 -6.98 -1.04 -13.60
N LYS A 124 -7.01 0.29 -13.42
CA LYS A 124 -6.35 1.26 -14.32
C LYS A 124 -4.82 1.30 -14.18
N GLN A 125 -4.26 0.66 -13.15
CA GLN A 125 -2.82 0.46 -12.95
C GLN A 125 -2.49 -1.05 -13.10
N PRO A 126 -1.65 -1.45 -14.06
CA PRO A 126 -1.45 -2.86 -14.39
C PRO A 126 -0.58 -3.58 -13.35
N ILE A 127 -1.08 -3.84 -12.12
CA ILE A 127 -0.26 -4.48 -11.06
C ILE A 127 -1.00 -5.52 -10.20
N SER A 128 -2.34 -5.69 -10.28
CA SER A 128 -3.05 -6.60 -9.35
C SER A 128 -3.29 -8.03 -9.84
N THR A 129 -2.63 -8.52 -10.89
CA THR A 129 -2.55 -9.97 -11.07
C THR A 129 -1.54 -10.49 -10.07
N GLU A 130 -1.95 -11.37 -9.15
CA GLU A 130 -1.06 -12.09 -8.24
C GLU A 130 0.10 -12.71 -9.04
N ILE A 131 1.23 -12.00 -9.15
CA ILE A 131 2.36 -12.48 -9.95
C ILE A 131 2.89 -13.74 -9.24
N PRO A 132 2.80 -14.92 -9.86
CA PRO A 132 3.24 -16.13 -9.21
C PRO A 132 4.74 -16.05 -8.95
N ARG A 133 5.19 -16.62 -7.84
CA ARG A 133 6.63 -16.70 -7.55
C ARG A 133 7.27 -17.76 -8.45
N TYR A 134 8.02 -17.30 -9.45
CA TYR A 134 8.79 -18.17 -10.32
C TYR A 134 10.05 -18.68 -9.62
N VAL A 135 10.35 -19.95 -9.81
CA VAL A 135 11.56 -20.60 -9.29
C VAL A 135 12.36 -21.16 -10.47
N ARG A 136 13.63 -20.78 -10.58
CA ARG A 136 14.55 -21.39 -11.54
C ARG A 136 15.08 -22.70 -10.96
N ILE A 137 14.88 -23.79 -11.69
CA ILE A 137 15.35 -25.11 -11.29
C ILE A 137 16.79 -25.29 -11.78
N ASN A 138 17.70 -25.64 -10.87
CA ASN A 138 19.05 -26.06 -11.24
C ASN A 138 19.05 -27.54 -11.62
N LEU A 139 19.07 -27.81 -12.93
CA LEU A 139 18.97 -29.17 -13.48
C LEU A 139 20.19 -30.05 -13.18
N LEU A 140 21.35 -29.46 -12.86
CA LEU A 140 22.54 -30.20 -12.44
C LEU A 140 22.39 -30.81 -11.04
N LYS A 141 21.54 -30.22 -10.19
CA LYS A 141 21.33 -30.66 -8.80
C LYS A 141 20.03 -31.43 -8.60
N THR A 142 18.99 -31.14 -9.38
CA THR A 142 17.66 -31.72 -9.14
C THR A 142 16.82 -31.75 -10.42
N THR A 143 15.97 -32.76 -10.56
CA THR A 143 15.00 -32.84 -11.67
C THR A 143 13.69 -32.14 -11.33
N ARG A 144 12.95 -31.71 -12.38
CA ARG A 144 11.64 -31.06 -12.22
C ARG A 144 10.64 -31.90 -11.42
N LYS A 145 10.64 -33.22 -11.61
CA LYS A 145 9.75 -34.16 -10.91
C LYS A 145 10.06 -34.21 -9.41
N LYS A 146 11.33 -34.39 -9.05
CA LYS A 146 11.79 -34.46 -7.65
C LYS A 146 11.51 -33.15 -6.92
N LEU A 147 11.83 -32.01 -7.53
CA LEU A 147 11.54 -30.70 -6.93
C LEU A 147 10.04 -30.47 -6.71
N ARG A 148 9.17 -30.94 -7.63
CA ARG A 148 7.72 -30.82 -7.46
C ARG A 148 7.19 -31.64 -6.28
N LEU A 149 7.76 -32.80 -6.01
CA LEU A 149 7.38 -33.62 -4.85
C LEU A 149 7.80 -32.94 -3.55
N ASN A 150 9.06 -32.52 -3.45
CA ASN A 150 9.57 -31.82 -2.27
C ASN A 150 8.77 -30.53 -1.98
N LEU A 151 8.42 -29.75 -3.01
CA LEU A 151 7.60 -28.55 -2.82
C LEU A 151 6.17 -28.87 -2.34
N LYS A 152 5.58 -30.01 -2.76
CA LYS A 152 4.28 -30.44 -2.26
C LYS A 152 4.35 -30.85 -0.79
N GLU A 153 5.41 -31.54 -0.37
CA GLU A 153 5.65 -31.89 1.04
C GLU A 153 5.76 -30.65 1.91
N LEU A 154 6.41 -29.59 1.40
CA LEU A 154 6.50 -28.28 2.03
C LEU A 154 5.24 -27.42 1.89
N SER A 155 4.10 -28.01 1.51
CA SER A 155 2.79 -27.34 1.35
C SER A 155 2.72 -26.24 0.29
N PHE A 156 3.67 -26.18 -0.65
CA PHE A 156 3.58 -25.25 -1.78
C PHE A 156 2.64 -25.78 -2.87
N ARG A 157 1.86 -24.87 -3.46
CA ARG A 157 0.91 -25.18 -4.53
C ARG A 157 1.40 -24.59 -5.86
N LYS A 158 1.23 -25.34 -6.95
CA LYS A 158 1.47 -24.83 -8.30
C LYS A 158 0.26 -23.99 -8.73
N ILE A 159 0.49 -22.73 -9.02
CA ILE A 159 -0.49 -21.87 -9.68
C ILE A 159 -0.45 -22.21 -11.18
N LYS A 160 -1.60 -22.50 -11.80
CA LYS A 160 -1.70 -22.60 -13.26
C LYS A 160 -1.77 -21.17 -13.79
N ASN A 161 -0.91 -20.82 -14.73
CA ASN A 161 -1.07 -19.56 -15.46
C ASN A 161 -2.39 -19.66 -16.25
N VAL A 162 -3.24 -18.64 -16.10
CA VAL A 162 -4.33 -18.35 -17.03
C VAL A 162 -3.72 -17.84 -18.33
#